data_AF-A0AAD1YBF8-F1
#
_entry.id   AF-A0AAD1YBF8-F1
#
_cell.length_a   1.000
_cell.length_b   1.000
_cell.length_c   1.000
_cell.angle_alpha   90.00
_cell.angle_beta   90.00
_cell.angle_gamma   90.00
#
_symmetry.space_group_name_H-M   'P 1'
#
loop_
_entity.id
_entity.type
_entity.pdbx_description
1 polymer ?
#
loop_
_entity_poly.entity_id
_entity_poly.type
_entity_poly.pdbx_seq_one_letter_code
_entity_poly.pdbx_strand_id
1 'polypeptide(L)'
;MTSHIDNNEKMQSNLSGMALRSKLQCLEAKCKMNEKAMQNIIYTRIYCLFKYLYLTASKKYDVNTIKIQFTPNIPIDETGIADMISKLVAGNVVSKETLRSWLPRIENPVAEGEKLKKELRDTLPGSALDNIQHTDEAIGGESDEA
;
A
#
# COMPACT_ATOMS: atom_id res chain seq x y z
N MET A 1 -16.43 32.64 16.48
CA MET A 1 -17.62 31.79 16.27
C MET A 1 -17.20 30.37 16.64
N THR A 2 -17.30 30.02 17.93
CA THR A 2 -16.84 28.72 18.44
C THR A 2 -18.02 27.77 18.46
N SER A 3 -18.23 27.02 17.38
CA SER A 3 -19.19 25.93 17.41
C SER A 3 -18.62 24.85 18.32
N HIS A 4 -19.12 24.77 19.55
CA HIS A 4 -18.89 23.65 20.46
C HIS A 4 -19.65 22.45 19.91
N ILE A 5 -19.10 21.82 18.85
CA ILE A 5 -19.60 20.55 18.35
C ILE A 5 -19.30 19.52 19.42
N ASP A 6 -20.32 19.16 20.18
CA ASP A 6 -20.21 18.15 21.22
C ASP A 6 -20.19 16.77 20.55
N ASN A 7 -18.99 16.27 20.26
CA ASN A 7 -18.76 14.96 19.63
C ASN A 7 -19.27 13.77 20.48
N ASN A 8 -19.75 14.05 21.69
CA ASN A 8 -20.35 13.10 22.61
C ASN A 8 -21.90 13.09 22.59
N GLU A 9 -22.55 13.89 21.73
CA GLU A 9 -24.00 13.76 21.53
C GLU A 9 -24.38 12.32 21.17
N LYS A 10 -25.50 11.85 21.74
CA LYS A 10 -26.02 10.49 21.56
C LYS A 10 -26.47 10.28 20.11
N MET A 11 -25.51 10.00 19.24
CA MET A 11 -25.78 9.65 17.85
C MET A 11 -26.59 8.35 17.85
N GLN A 12 -27.85 8.47 17.46
CA GLN A 12 -28.75 7.36 17.24
C GLN A 12 -28.12 6.36 16.26
N SER A 13 -28.30 5.09 16.62
CA SER A 13 -27.78 3.89 16.01
C SER A 13 -27.57 4.02 14.51
N ASN A 14 -26.29 4.05 14.11
CA ASN A 14 -25.72 3.39 12.92
C ASN A 14 -24.20 3.42 13.11
N LEU A 15 -23.60 2.27 13.44
CA LEU A 15 -22.16 2.05 13.65
C LEU A 15 -21.36 2.18 12.33
N SER A 16 -21.57 3.23 11.56
CA SER A 16 -20.86 3.47 10.31
C SER A 16 -19.40 3.85 10.60
N GLY A 17 -18.45 3.45 9.74
CA GLY A 17 -17.04 3.82 9.89
C GLY A 17 -16.80 5.33 10.02
N MET A 18 -17.71 6.15 9.47
CA MET A 18 -17.70 7.60 9.61
C MET A 18 -18.03 8.09 11.03
N ALA A 19 -18.95 7.43 11.73
CA ALA A 19 -19.27 7.73 13.12
C ALA A 19 -18.07 7.50 14.05
N LEU A 20 -17.36 6.40 13.85
CA LEU A 20 -16.15 6.06 14.60
C LEU A 20 -15.02 7.07 14.32
N ARG A 21 -14.79 7.39 13.04
CA ARG A 21 -13.80 8.41 12.64
C ARG A 21 -14.06 9.76 13.26
N SER A 22 -15.31 10.22 13.28
CA SER A 22 -15.67 11.50 13.90
C SER A 22 -15.26 11.55 15.39
N LYS A 23 -15.52 10.46 16.14
CA LYS A 23 -15.11 10.36 17.55
C LYS A 23 -13.59 10.34 17.73
N LEU A 24 -12.87 9.65 16.85
CA LEU A 24 -11.41 9.57 16.92
C LEU A 24 -10.71 10.86 16.47
N GLN A 25 -11.35 11.70 15.66
CA GLN A 25 -10.75 12.90 15.05
C GLN A 25 -10.05 13.82 16.06
N CYS A 26 -10.68 14.08 17.21
CA CYS A 26 -10.11 14.96 18.24
C CYS A 26 -8.87 14.32 18.90
N LEU A 27 -8.87 13.00 19.09
CA LEU A 27 -7.74 12.26 19.63
C LEU A 27 -6.61 12.18 18.60
N GLU A 28 -6.93 11.88 17.33
CA GLU A 28 -5.98 11.85 16.22
C GLU A 28 -5.27 13.20 16.06
N ALA A 29 -5.98 14.33 16.19
CA ALA A 29 -5.37 15.66 16.15
C ALA A 29 -4.32 15.86 17.27
N LYS A 30 -4.60 15.38 18.49
CA LYS A 30 -3.65 15.42 19.61
C LYS A 30 -2.47 14.49 19.39
N CYS A 31 -2.72 13.25 18.95
CA CYS A 31 -1.66 12.30 18.62
C CYS A 31 -0.75 12.84 17.52
N LYS A 32 -1.29 13.47 16.47
CA LYS A 32 -0.51 14.07 15.38
C LYS A 32 0.40 15.20 15.85
N MET A 33 -0.05 16.01 16.81
CA MET A 33 0.82 17.03 17.43
C MET A 33 1.97 16.39 18.22
N ASN A 34 1.69 15.32 18.96
CA ASN A 34 2.70 14.59 19.71
C ASN A 34 3.68 13.84 18.79
N GLU A 35 3.20 13.23 17.72
CA GLU A 35 4.02 12.57 16.69
C GLU A 35 4.98 13.57 16.05
N LYS A 36 4.52 14.77 15.70
CA LYS A 36 5.38 15.82 15.15
C LYS A 36 6.47 16.25 16.14
N ALA A 37 6.12 16.40 17.42
CA ALA A 37 7.10 16.71 18.46
C ALA A 37 8.13 15.57 18.61
N MET A 38 7.67 14.32 18.64
CA MET A 38 8.52 13.13 18.69
C MET A 38 9.45 13.04 17.48
N GLN A 39 8.93 13.31 16.27
CA GLN A 39 9.70 13.30 15.04
C GLN A 39 10.86 14.29 15.09
N ASN A 40 10.61 15.52 15.57
CA ASN A 40 11.64 16.54 15.76
C ASN A 40 12.73 16.08 16.76
N ILE A 41 12.32 15.45 17.87
CA ILE A 41 13.25 14.90 18.86
C ILE A 41 14.11 13.82 18.22
N ILE A 42 13.53 12.89 17.48
CA ILE A 42 14.26 11.80 16.83
C ILE A 42 15.24 12.36 15.78
N TYR A 43 14.82 13.32 14.95
CA TYR A 43 15.72 13.97 13.99
C TYR A 43 16.90 14.66 14.67
N THR A 44 16.65 15.36 15.77
CA THR A 44 17.72 15.99 16.56
C THR A 44 18.69 14.94 17.11
N ARG A 45 18.18 13.81 17.61
CA ARG A 45 19.01 12.70 18.11
C ARG A 45 19.85 12.06 17.00
N ILE A 46 19.27 11.84 15.82
CA ILE A 46 20.00 11.29 14.66
C ILE A 46 21.09 12.26 14.21
N TYR A 47 20.80 13.56 14.17
CA TYR A 47 21.80 14.58 13.84
C TYR A 47 22.99 14.56 14.81
N CYS A 48 22.72 14.50 16.12
CA CYS A 48 23.75 14.37 17.14
C CYS A 48 24.56 13.08 16.97
N LEU A 49 23.90 11.96 16.68
CA LEU A 49 24.56 10.67 16.41
C LEU A 49 25.49 10.75 15.20
N PHE A 50 25.06 11.38 14.11
CA PHE A 50 25.88 11.53 12.91
C PHE A 50 27.08 12.44 13.14
N LYS A 51 26.93 13.51 13.93
CA LYS A 51 28.04 14.36 14.35
C LYS A 51 29.06 13.56 15.19
N TYR A 52 28.58 12.72 16.11
CA TYR A 52 29.44 11.84 16.90
C TYR A 52 30.18 10.80 16.06
N LEU A 53 29.50 10.17 15.09
CA LEU A 53 30.11 9.21 14.16
C LEU A 53 31.14 9.85 13.25
N TYR A 54 30.91 11.09 12.82
CA TYR A 54 31.88 11.86 12.05
C TYR A 54 33.14 12.12 12.85
N LEU A 55 33.02 12.50 14.14
CA LEU A 55 34.16 12.74 15.02
C LEU A 55 34.95 11.47 15.35
N THR A 56 34.26 10.33 15.52
CA THR A 56 34.90 9.09 16.02
C THR A 56 35.44 8.21 14.89
N ALA A 57 34.74 8.15 13.75
CA ALA A 57 35.01 7.19 12.68
C ALA A 57 35.20 7.85 11.30
N SER A 58 35.17 9.20 11.22
CA SER A 58 35.24 9.97 9.96
C SER A 58 34.21 9.56 8.90
N LYS A 59 33.09 8.96 9.33
CA LYS A 59 31.98 8.59 8.46
C LYS A 59 30.95 9.72 8.42
N LYS A 60 30.66 10.22 7.23
CA LYS A 60 29.67 11.28 7.00
C LYS A 60 28.36 10.65 6.53
N TYR A 61 27.28 10.90 7.28
CA TYR A 61 25.92 10.48 6.93
C TYR A 61 25.02 11.71 6.81
N ASP A 62 24.05 11.65 5.89
CA ASP A 62 23.05 12.69 5.72
C ASP A 62 21.72 12.29 6.37
N VAL A 63 21.20 13.17 7.24
CA VAL A 63 19.94 12.98 7.96
C VAL A 63 18.74 12.96 7.02
N ASN A 64 18.83 13.61 5.86
CA ASN A 64 17.74 13.67 4.87
C ASN A 64 17.41 12.33 4.22
N THR A 65 18.31 11.35 4.33
CA THR A 65 18.10 10.00 3.80
C THR A 65 17.15 9.15 4.66
N ILE A 66 16.84 9.59 5.87
CA ILE A 66 16.01 8.84 6.83
C ILE A 66 14.60 9.42 6.88
N LYS A 67 13.61 8.57 6.58
CA LYS A 67 12.20 8.87 6.73
C LYS A 67 11.64 8.17 7.96
N ILE A 68 11.20 8.96 8.94
CA ILE A 68 10.55 8.46 10.15
C ILE A 68 9.05 8.37 9.87
N GLN A 69 8.45 7.22 10.13
CA GLN A 69 7.02 6.96 9.94
C GLN A 69 6.43 6.44 11.25
N PHE A 70 5.31 7.03 11.69
CA PHE A 70 4.54 6.56 12.82
C PHE A 70 3.27 5.88 12.30
N THR A 71 2.98 4.68 12.82
CA THR A 71 1.78 3.92 12.47
C THR A 71 0.87 3.87 13.69
N PRO A 72 -0.25 4.61 13.70
CA PRO A 72 -1.19 4.57 14.81
C PRO A 72 -1.94 3.24 14.81
N ASN A 73 -2.06 2.62 15.99
CA ASN A 73 -2.89 1.44 16.17
C ASN A 73 -4.35 1.87 16.39
N ILE A 74 -5.07 2.11 15.29
CA ILE A 74 -6.49 2.47 15.31
C ILE A 74 -7.34 1.40 14.63
N PRO A 75 -8.58 1.19 15.10
CA PRO A 75 -9.52 0.30 14.43
C PRO A 75 -9.86 0.86 13.04
N ILE A 76 -9.85 -0.04 12.07
CA ILE A 76 -10.07 0.24 10.65
C ILE A 76 -11.21 -0.64 10.12
N ASP A 77 -12.02 -0.08 9.23
CA ASP A 77 -13.08 -0.82 8.55
C ASP A 77 -12.50 -1.53 7.32
N GLU A 78 -12.03 -2.76 7.52
CA GLU A 78 -11.49 -3.60 6.45
C GLU A 78 -12.54 -3.95 5.39
N THR A 79 -13.83 -4.04 5.77
CA THR A 79 -14.91 -4.38 4.83
C THR A 79 -15.18 -3.23 3.86
N GLY A 80 -15.21 -1.99 4.36
CA GLY A 80 -15.34 -0.80 3.52
C GLY A 80 -14.14 -0.60 2.60
N ILE A 81 -12.92 -0.90 3.06
CA ILE A 81 -11.71 -0.84 2.24
C ILE A 81 -11.76 -1.90 1.12
N ALA A 82 -12.16 -3.13 1.43
CA ALA A 82 -12.27 -4.20 0.44
C ALA A 82 -13.33 -3.91 -0.65
N ASP A 83 -14.49 -3.37 -0.26
CA ASP A 83 -15.53 -2.95 -1.20
C ASP A 83 -15.07 -1.78 -2.09
N MET A 84 -14.38 -0.79 -1.50
CA MET A 84 -13.78 0.32 -2.24
C MET A 84 -12.76 -0.19 -3.28
N ILE A 85 -11.85 -1.07 -2.88
CA ILE A 85 -10.85 -1.65 -3.78
C ILE A 85 -11.54 -2.43 -4.90
N SER A 86 -12.54 -3.25 -4.59
CA SER A 86 -13.27 -4.05 -5.59
C SER A 86 -13.91 -3.18 -6.68
N LYS A 87 -14.50 -2.03 -6.29
CA LYS A 87 -15.07 -1.06 -7.23
C LYS A 87 -14.01 -0.37 -8.09
N LEU A 88 -12.84 -0.09 -7.54
CA LEU A 88 -11.75 0.57 -8.25
C LEU A 88 -11.00 -0.37 -9.21
N VAL A 89 -10.90 -1.67 -8.87
CA VAL A 89 -10.37 -2.70 -9.78
C VAL A 89 -11.18 -2.73 -11.07
N ALA A 90 -12.52 -2.65 -10.98
CA ALA A 90 -13.39 -2.68 -12.15
C ALA A 90 -13.19 -1.48 -13.10
N GLY A 91 -12.72 -0.34 -12.57
CA GLY A 91 -12.50 0.87 -13.35
C GLY A 91 -11.14 0.96 -14.05
N ASN A 92 -10.20 0.03 -13.81
CA ASN A 92 -8.81 0.08 -14.29
C ASN A 92 -8.09 1.44 -14.07
N VAL A 93 -8.56 2.24 -13.10
CA VAL A 93 -8.04 3.60 -12.85
C VAL A 93 -6.71 3.54 -12.07
N VAL A 94 -6.52 2.50 -11.27
CA VAL A 94 -5.40 2.37 -10.33
C VAL A 94 -4.68 1.04 -10.55
N SER A 95 -3.35 1.06 -10.47
CA SER A 95 -2.54 -0.15 -10.61
C SER A 95 -2.86 -1.17 -9.51
N LYS A 96 -2.77 -2.47 -9.82
CA LYS A 96 -2.99 -3.55 -8.86
C LYS A 96 -1.98 -3.51 -7.70
N GLU A 97 -0.80 -2.94 -7.90
CA GLU A 97 0.21 -2.77 -6.86
C GLU A 97 -0.20 -1.68 -5.86
N THR A 98 -0.66 -0.53 -6.36
CA THR A 98 -1.15 0.56 -5.52
C THR A 98 -2.37 0.13 -4.70
N LEU A 99 -3.28 -0.65 -5.29
CA LEU A 99 -4.45 -1.19 -4.58
C LEU A 99 -4.05 -2.14 -3.44
N ARG A 100 -3.01 -2.96 -3.62
CA ARG A 100 -2.48 -3.82 -2.54
C ARG A 100 -1.90 -2.99 -1.40
N SER A 101 -1.24 -1.86 -1.71
CA SER A 101 -0.68 -0.97 -0.69
C SER A 101 -1.75 -0.33 0.21
N TRP A 102 -3.01 -0.30 -0.20
CA TRP A 102 -4.10 0.25 0.62
C TRP A 102 -4.66 -0.77 1.61
N LEU A 103 -4.33 -2.05 1.42
CA LEU A 103 -4.73 -3.09 2.36
C LEU A 103 -3.84 -3.01 3.61
N PRO A 104 -4.44 -2.83 4.80
CA PRO A 104 -3.70 -2.51 6.02
C PRO A 104 -2.87 -3.68 6.56
N ARG A 105 -3.15 -4.91 6.12
CA ARG A 105 -2.39 -6.12 6.50
C ARG A 105 -1.23 -6.42 5.56
N ILE A 106 -1.10 -5.71 4.43
CA ILE A 106 -0.04 -5.94 3.45
C ILE A 106 1.10 -4.95 3.73
N GLU A 107 2.21 -5.45 4.29
CA GLU A 107 3.39 -4.63 4.58
C GLU A 107 4.21 -4.32 3.31
N ASN A 108 4.33 -5.28 2.39
CA ASN A 108 5.10 -5.14 1.16
C ASN A 108 4.24 -5.52 -0.07
N PRO A 109 3.71 -4.53 -0.81
CA PRO A 109 2.83 -4.78 -1.96
C PRO A 109 3.53 -5.46 -3.13
N VAL A 110 4.84 -5.25 -3.30
CA VAL A 110 5.63 -5.85 -4.38
C VAL A 110 5.78 -7.35 -4.12
N ALA A 111 6.25 -7.71 -2.92
CA ALA A 111 6.43 -9.11 -2.52
C ALA A 111 5.10 -9.89 -2.55
N GLU A 112 4.00 -9.24 -2.18
CA GLU A 112 2.66 -9.85 -2.22
C GLU A 112 2.19 -10.04 -3.67
N GLY A 113 2.48 -9.08 -4.57
CA GLY A 113 2.25 -9.25 -6.00
C GLY A 113 3.03 -10.40 -6.64
N GLU A 114 4.27 -10.63 -6.22
CA GLU A 114 5.09 -11.77 -6.67
C GLU A 114 4.52 -13.11 -6.20
N LYS A 115 4.09 -13.19 -4.94
CA LYS A 115 3.41 -14.38 -4.40
C LYS A 115 2.16 -14.71 -5.20
N LEU A 116 1.32 -13.71 -5.52
CA LEU A 116 0.13 -13.94 -6.33
C LEU A 116 0.46 -14.41 -7.75
N LYS A 117 1.52 -13.86 -8.38
CA LYS A 117 1.96 -14.33 -9.71
C LYS A 117 2.43 -15.78 -9.67
N LYS A 118 3.10 -16.18 -8.58
CA LYS A 118 3.52 -17.56 -8.37
C LYS A 118 2.31 -18.48 -8.20
N GLU A 119 1.37 -18.12 -7.33
CA GLU A 119 0.12 -18.87 -7.14
C GLU A 119 -0.66 -18.99 -8.45
N LEU A 120 -0.76 -17.90 -9.23
CA LEU A 120 -1.44 -17.92 -10.52
C LEU A 120 -0.74 -18.86 -11.51
N ARG A 121 0.59 -18.85 -11.58
CA ARG A 121 1.37 -19.77 -12.41
C ARG A 121 1.16 -21.22 -11.99
N ASP A 122 1.13 -21.50 -10.70
CA ASP A 122 0.97 -22.85 -10.16
C ASP A 122 -0.49 -23.35 -10.31
N THR A 123 -1.46 -22.43 -10.36
CA THR A 123 -2.90 -22.74 -10.47
C THR A 123 -3.40 -22.80 -11.90
N LEU A 124 -2.72 -22.20 -12.88
CA LEU A 124 -3.00 -22.42 -14.30
C LEU A 124 -2.29 -23.70 -14.77
N PRO A 125 -2.98 -24.85 -14.89
CA PRO A 125 -2.47 -25.94 -15.73
C PRO A 125 -2.35 -25.37 -17.15
N GLY A 126 -1.17 -25.55 -17.75
CA GLY A 126 -0.75 -24.87 -18.98
C GLY A 126 -1.87 -24.55 -19.95
N SER A 127 -2.06 -23.26 -20.22
CA SER A 127 -2.76 -22.84 -21.44
C SER A 127 -2.04 -23.49 -22.61
N ALA A 128 -2.68 -24.49 -23.21
CA ALA A 128 -2.19 -25.30 -24.32
C ALA A 128 -2.07 -24.50 -25.64
N LEU A 129 -1.63 -23.25 -25.56
CA LEU A 129 -1.40 -22.35 -26.69
C LEU A 129 0.09 -22.12 -26.96
N ASP A 130 0.99 -22.44 -26.02
CA ASP A 130 2.46 -22.38 -26.22
C ASP A 130 2.99 -23.52 -27.11
N ASN A 131 2.16 -24.53 -27.40
CA ASN A 131 2.54 -25.68 -28.25
C ASN A 131 2.03 -25.60 -29.69
N ILE A 132 1.38 -24.52 -30.10
CA ILE A 132 1.03 -24.33 -31.52
C ILE A 132 2.27 -23.77 -32.22
N GLN A 133 3.11 -24.68 -32.73
CA GLN A 133 4.13 -24.33 -33.70
C GLN A 133 3.44 -23.72 -34.92
N HIS A 134 3.77 -22.48 -35.27
CA HIS A 134 3.52 -21.97 -36.61
C HIS A 134 4.32 -22.83 -37.58
N THR A 135 3.68 -23.83 -38.20
CA THR A 135 4.28 -24.55 -39.31
C THR A 135 4.28 -23.61 -40.51
N ASP A 136 5.40 -22.93 -40.74
CA ASP A 136 5.74 -22.30 -42.02
C ASP A 136 6.09 -23.39 -43.05
N GLU A 137 5.21 -24.38 -43.24
CA GLU A 137 5.35 -25.31 -44.36
C GLU A 137 4.68 -24.67 -45.58
N ALA A 138 5.52 -24.16 -46.48
CA ALA A 138 5.13 -23.76 -47.82
C ALA A 138 4.35 -24.93 -48.45
N ILE A 139 3.11 -24.66 -48.86
CA ILE A 139 2.30 -25.56 -49.68
C ILE A 139 3.05 -25.75 -51.00
N GLY A 140 3.86 -26.81 -51.07
CA GLY A 140 4.51 -27.28 -52.28
C GLY A 140 3.42 -27.75 -53.24
N GLY A 141 3.14 -26.95 -54.26
CA GLY A 141 2.33 -27.36 -55.39
C GLY A 141 3.11 -28.37 -56.23
N GLU A 142 2.78 -29.65 -56.08
CA GLU A 142 3.13 -30.66 -57.07
C GLU A 142 2.06 -30.61 -58.16
N SER A 143 2.40 -29.97 -59.28
CA SER A 143 1.62 -29.99 -60.51
C SER A 143 1.87 -31.30 -61.23
N ASP A 144 0.90 -32.22 -61.20
CA ASP A 144 0.89 -33.39 -62.07
C ASP A 144 0.67 -32.95 -63.53
N GLU A 145 1.70 -33.14 -64.35
CA GLU A 145 1.63 -33.16 -65.81
C GLU A 145 1.23 -34.58 -66.26
N ALA A 146 0.01 -34.71 -66.77
CA ALA A 146 -0.40 -35.77 -67.71
C ALA A 146 -1.58 -35.28 -68.57
#